data_AF-A0A0V8GBG1-F1
#
_entry.id   AF-A0A0V8GBG1-F1
#
_cell.length_a   1.000
_cell.length_b   1.000
_cell.length_c   1.000
_cell.angle_alpha   90.00
_cell.angle_beta   90.00
_cell.angle_gamma   90.00
#
_symmetry.space_group_name_H-M   'P 1'
#
loop_
_entity.id
_entity.type
_entity.pdbx_description
1 polymer ?
#
loop_
_entity_poly.entity_id
_entity_poly.type
_entity_poly.pdbx_seq_one_letter_code
_entity_poly.pdbx_strand_id
1 'polypeptide(L)'
;MTEQLNSFSSLSPAIQKEKMVRLIQGLQQIHTTPIKASHYITLTEFLPYPPYEEVLQLYGTWKNFLIESGVIKASAKPQKTSISRTPKEKPILIQNKLSIEESLHLCSKKIGPSFTVRQYTELRKKYPSMMSASNITHHHGSWKLALTYHGYLSGEAQSKKNCLKALESAQIDFNTCNLTITQYRKWLKNNVGPSVPMIKLRFGNWKNALSFLTD
;
A
#
# COMPACT_ATOMS: atom_id res chain seq x y z
N MET A 1 -49.87 3.43 12.72
CA MET A 1 -49.94 2.64 11.48
C MET A 1 -49.14 3.40 10.42
N THR A 2 -47.84 3.12 10.32
CA THR A 2 -46.96 3.80 9.37
C THR A 2 -47.14 3.16 8.01
N GLU A 3 -47.80 3.90 7.13
CA GLU A 3 -47.98 3.57 5.72
C GLU A 3 -46.62 3.23 5.10
N GLN A 4 -46.53 2.06 4.48
CA GLN A 4 -45.38 1.62 3.71
C GLN A 4 -45.28 2.46 2.42
N LEU A 5 -44.79 3.69 2.54
CA LEU A 5 -44.19 4.41 1.42
C LEU A 5 -42.85 3.71 1.08
N ASN A 6 -42.84 2.89 0.03
CA ASN A 6 -41.89 3.02 -1.08
C ASN A 6 -42.07 1.88 -2.10
N SER A 7 -42.88 2.19 -3.11
CA SER A 7 -43.22 1.40 -4.29
C SER A 7 -42.07 1.23 -5.29
N PHE A 8 -40.89 0.78 -4.84
CA PHE A 8 -39.80 0.40 -5.76
C PHE A 8 -39.83 -1.10 -6.06
N SER A 9 -39.96 -1.94 -5.03
CA SER A 9 -39.89 -3.41 -5.16
C SER A 9 -41.13 -4.06 -5.80
N SER A 10 -42.25 -3.33 -5.90
CA SER A 10 -43.51 -3.83 -6.49
C SER A 10 -43.66 -3.54 -8.00
N LEU A 11 -42.73 -2.78 -8.58
CA LEU A 11 -42.76 -2.40 -10.00
C LEU A 11 -42.10 -3.47 -10.88
N SER A 12 -42.49 -3.54 -12.15
CA SER A 12 -41.78 -4.36 -13.14
C SER A 12 -40.28 -4.01 -13.17
N PRO A 13 -39.36 -4.98 -13.28
CA PRO A 13 -37.92 -4.74 -13.33
C PRO A 13 -37.50 -3.69 -14.38
N ALA A 14 -38.23 -3.58 -15.49
CA ALA A 14 -37.96 -2.58 -16.52
C ALA A 14 -38.21 -1.13 -16.02
N ILE A 15 -39.30 -0.92 -15.29
CA ILE A 15 -39.68 0.39 -14.73
C ILE A 15 -38.74 0.76 -13.58
N GLN A 16 -38.35 -0.22 -12.76
CA GLN A 16 -37.35 -0.03 -11.71
C GLN A 16 -36.02 0.44 -12.29
N LYS A 17 -35.56 -0.21 -13.37
CA LYS A 17 -34.33 0.16 -14.06
C LYS A 17 -34.37 1.59 -14.59
N GLU A 18 -35.44 1.96 -15.29
CA GLU A 18 -35.59 3.31 -15.84
C GLU A 18 -35.53 4.40 -14.75
N LYS A 19 -36.23 4.18 -13.62
CA LYS A 19 -36.21 5.12 -12.49
C LYS A 19 -34.81 5.25 -11.88
N MET A 20 -34.09 4.15 -11.71
CA MET A 20 -32.71 4.15 -11.18
C MET A 20 -31.73 4.88 -12.12
N VAL A 21 -31.88 4.71 -13.44
CA VAL A 21 -31.08 5.42 -14.44
C VAL A 21 -31.32 6.93 -14.36
N ARG A 22 -32.58 7.38 -14.29
CA ARG A 22 -32.89 8.81 -14.15
C ARG A 22 -32.35 9.40 -12.85
N LEU A 23 -32.42 8.64 -11.75
CA LEU A 23 -31.89 9.06 -10.45
C LEU A 23 -30.38 9.30 -10.51
N ILE A 24 -29.61 8.36 -11.05
CA ILE A 24 -28.15 8.52 -11.10
C ILE A 24 -27.71 9.58 -12.12
N GLN A 25 -28.47 9.77 -13.20
CA GLN A 25 -28.27 10.88 -14.14
C GLN A 25 -28.49 12.23 -13.47
N GLY A 26 -29.58 12.38 -12.69
CA GLY A 26 -29.87 13.61 -11.94
C GLY A 26 -28.79 13.90 -10.91
N LEU A 27 -28.36 12.88 -10.14
CA LEU A 27 -27.25 13.03 -9.22
C LEU A 27 -25.97 13.45 -9.97
N GLN A 28 -25.67 12.83 -11.12
CA GLN A 28 -24.46 13.13 -11.88
C GLN A 28 -24.39 14.59 -12.36
N GLN A 29 -25.52 15.26 -12.59
CA GLN A 29 -25.53 16.69 -12.96
C GLN A 29 -25.01 17.60 -11.84
N ILE A 30 -25.13 17.17 -10.59
CA ILE A 30 -24.68 17.90 -9.41
C ILE A 30 -23.19 17.64 -9.14
N HIS A 31 -22.66 16.50 -9.59
CA HIS A 31 -21.28 16.08 -9.36
C HIS A 31 -20.37 16.35 -10.56
N THR A 32 -19.20 16.95 -10.31
CA THR A 32 -18.16 17.16 -11.33
C THR A 32 -17.44 15.88 -11.76
N THR A 33 -17.57 14.80 -10.98
CA THR A 33 -16.94 13.49 -11.25
C THR A 33 -17.98 12.38 -11.17
N PRO A 34 -17.75 11.22 -11.83
CA PRO A 34 -18.64 10.08 -11.74
C PRO A 34 -18.84 9.63 -10.28
N ILE A 35 -20.10 9.48 -9.88
CA ILE A 35 -20.45 9.09 -8.52
C ILE A 35 -19.88 7.71 -8.17
N LYS A 36 -19.18 7.65 -7.04
CA LYS A 36 -18.61 6.40 -6.51
C LYS A 36 -19.66 5.62 -5.75
N ALA A 37 -19.58 4.29 -5.81
CA ALA A 37 -20.46 3.39 -5.06
C ALA A 37 -20.49 3.70 -3.56
N SER A 38 -19.32 3.96 -2.95
CA SER A 38 -19.22 4.33 -1.54
C SER A 38 -19.99 5.61 -1.21
N HIS A 39 -19.98 6.59 -2.12
CA HIS A 39 -20.70 7.83 -1.93
C HIS A 39 -22.21 7.64 -2.08
N TYR A 40 -22.64 6.82 -3.03
CA TYR A 40 -24.05 6.43 -3.17
C TYR A 40 -24.58 5.71 -1.93
N ILE A 41 -23.82 4.76 -1.37
CA ILE A 41 -24.16 4.07 -0.12
C ILE A 41 -24.36 5.08 1.01
N THR A 42 -23.45 6.04 1.17
CA THR A 42 -23.63 7.10 2.18
C THR A 42 -24.91 7.91 1.92
N LEU A 43 -25.25 8.23 0.66
CA LEU A 43 -26.48 8.97 0.35
C LEU A 43 -27.76 8.17 0.69
N THR A 44 -27.72 6.84 0.58
CA THR A 44 -28.88 5.98 0.93
C THR A 44 -29.19 5.97 2.43
N GLU A 45 -28.25 6.40 3.29
CA GLU A 45 -28.50 6.55 4.73
C GLU A 45 -29.36 7.79 5.05
N PHE A 46 -29.31 8.80 4.18
CA PHE A 46 -29.96 10.10 4.41
C PHE A 46 -31.14 10.37 3.48
N LEU A 47 -31.22 9.65 2.37
CA LEU A 47 -32.22 9.86 1.32
C LEU A 47 -32.93 8.53 1.00
N PRO A 48 -34.22 8.57 0.62
CA PRO A 48 -35.00 7.37 0.29
C PRO A 48 -34.62 6.81 -1.09
N TYR A 49 -33.34 6.53 -1.28
CA TYR A 49 -32.77 5.95 -2.48
C TYR A 49 -32.79 4.43 -2.41
N PRO A 50 -32.87 3.74 -3.55
CA PRO A 50 -32.77 2.29 -3.56
C PRO A 50 -31.46 1.81 -2.91
N PRO A 51 -31.51 0.74 -2.09
CA PRO A 51 -30.33 0.20 -1.46
C PRO A 51 -29.33 -0.32 -2.50
N TYR A 52 -28.06 -0.30 -2.14
CA TYR A 52 -26.98 -0.66 -3.06
C TYR A 52 -27.09 -2.11 -3.57
N GLU A 53 -27.63 -3.01 -2.75
CA GLU A 53 -27.87 -4.42 -3.07
C GLU A 53 -28.88 -4.57 -4.21
N GLU A 54 -29.93 -3.76 -4.25
CA GLU A 54 -30.92 -3.76 -5.34
C GLU A 54 -30.29 -3.28 -6.65
N VAL A 55 -29.42 -2.28 -6.59
CA VAL A 55 -28.65 -1.81 -7.76
C VAL A 55 -27.76 -2.94 -8.29
N LEU A 56 -27.12 -3.70 -7.41
CA LEU A 56 -26.30 -4.84 -7.82
C LEU A 56 -27.14 -6.00 -8.38
N GLN A 57 -28.33 -6.26 -7.86
CA GLN A 57 -29.22 -7.29 -8.41
C GLN A 57 -29.66 -6.97 -9.85
N LEU A 58 -29.94 -5.70 -10.16
CA LEU A 58 -30.43 -5.29 -11.48
C LEU A 58 -29.34 -5.10 -12.54
N TYR A 59 -28.13 -4.69 -12.11
CA TYR A 59 -27.05 -4.27 -13.01
C TYR A 59 -25.74 -5.06 -12.86
N GLY A 60 -25.65 -5.92 -11.84
CA GLY A 60 -24.50 -6.78 -11.53
C GLY A 60 -23.31 -6.04 -10.90
N THR A 61 -22.90 -4.90 -11.45
CA THR A 61 -21.83 -4.07 -10.90
C THR A 61 -22.17 -2.58 -10.97
N TRP A 62 -21.67 -1.80 -10.01
CA TRP A 62 -21.81 -0.34 -10.03
C TRP A 62 -21.30 0.28 -11.34
N LYS A 63 -20.23 -0.29 -11.92
CA LYS A 63 -19.69 0.17 -13.19
C LYS A 63 -20.67 -0.05 -14.35
N ASN A 64 -21.34 -1.19 -14.41
CA ASN A 64 -22.36 -1.46 -15.44
C ASN A 64 -23.54 -0.50 -15.30
N PHE A 65 -23.98 -0.25 -14.07
CA PHE A 65 -25.02 0.73 -13.79
C PHE A 65 -24.66 2.14 -14.29
N LEU A 66 -23.42 2.59 -14.06
CA LEU A 66 -22.94 3.87 -14.58
C LEU A 66 -22.79 3.91 -16.12
N ILE A 67 -22.55 2.76 -16.76
CA ILE A 67 -22.51 2.66 -18.22
C ILE A 67 -23.93 2.70 -18.81
N GLU A 68 -24.85 1.93 -18.26
CA GLU A 68 -26.25 1.86 -18.71
C GLU A 68 -26.99 3.19 -18.50
N SER A 69 -26.63 3.92 -17.45
CA SER A 69 -27.11 5.29 -17.22
C SER A 69 -26.44 6.36 -18.08
N GLY A 70 -25.42 6.02 -18.87
CA GLY A 70 -24.70 6.98 -19.72
C GLY A 70 -23.79 7.95 -18.94
N VAL A 71 -23.66 7.80 -17.62
CA VAL A 71 -22.75 8.58 -16.77
C VAL A 71 -21.28 8.33 -17.15
N ILE A 72 -20.96 7.09 -17.50
CA ILE A 72 -19.66 6.71 -18.05
C ILE A 72 -19.88 6.22 -19.48
N LYS A 73 -19.19 6.83 -20.46
CA LYS A 73 -19.17 6.29 -21.82
C LYS A 73 -18.56 4.90 -21.78
N ALA A 74 -19.28 3.90 -22.29
CA ALA A 74 -18.72 2.58 -22.55
C ALA A 74 -17.46 2.77 -23.40
N SER A 75 -16.27 2.60 -22.81
CA SER A 75 -15.06 2.58 -23.61
C SER A 75 -15.23 1.44 -24.61
N ALA A 76 -15.24 1.73 -25.91
CA ALA A 76 -15.19 0.72 -26.95
C ALA A 76 -13.88 -0.07 -26.78
N LYS A 77 -13.97 -1.14 -25.99
CA LYS A 77 -13.06 -2.28 -26.00
C LYS A 77 -13.93 -3.47 -26.36
N PRO A 78 -13.50 -4.30 -27.32
CA PRO A 78 -14.32 -5.36 -27.90
C PRO A 78 -14.81 -6.31 -26.80
N GLN A 79 -16.05 -6.76 -26.99
CA GLN A 79 -16.77 -7.75 -26.19
C GLN A 79 -15.81 -8.80 -25.61
N LYS A 80 -15.78 -8.91 -24.29
CA LYS A 80 -15.43 -10.17 -23.65
C LYS A 80 -16.63 -11.10 -23.84
N THR A 81 -16.64 -11.81 -24.96
CA THR A 81 -17.36 -13.07 -25.04
C THR A 81 -16.85 -13.97 -23.92
N SER A 82 -17.79 -14.63 -23.26
CA SER A 82 -17.57 -15.75 -22.36
C SER A 82 -16.67 -16.78 -23.04
N ILE A 83 -15.39 -16.78 -22.66
CA ILE A 83 -14.46 -17.85 -22.96
C ILE A 83 -13.83 -18.21 -21.63
N SER A 84 -13.86 -19.51 -21.34
CA SER A 84 -13.14 -20.17 -20.26
C SER A 84 -11.78 -19.53 -20.02
N ARG A 85 -11.41 -19.43 -18.74
CA ARG A 85 -10.09 -19.05 -18.25
C ARG A 85 -8.97 -19.48 -19.20
N THR A 86 -8.44 -18.54 -19.97
CA THR A 86 -7.06 -18.59 -20.45
C THR A 86 -6.45 -17.19 -20.31
N PRO A 87 -5.21 -17.06 -19.80
CA PRO A 87 -4.59 -15.78 -19.53
C PRO A 87 -4.18 -15.13 -20.84
N LYS A 88 -4.72 -13.94 -21.15
CA LYS A 88 -4.22 -13.15 -22.28
C LYS A 88 -2.84 -12.59 -21.93
N GLU A 89 -1.83 -13.25 -22.47
CA GLU A 89 -0.46 -12.79 -22.61
C GLU A 89 -0.47 -11.36 -23.17
N LYS A 90 -0.16 -10.40 -22.30
CA LYS A 90 0.57 -9.21 -22.74
C LYS A 90 1.86 -9.73 -23.39
N PRO A 91 2.47 -9.03 -24.36
CA PRO A 91 3.81 -9.40 -24.79
C PRO A 91 4.63 -9.47 -23.52
N ILE A 92 5.00 -10.70 -23.17
CA ILE A 92 5.80 -10.98 -22.01
C ILE A 92 7.16 -10.48 -22.48
N LEU A 93 7.38 -9.17 -22.37
CA LEU A 93 8.64 -8.76 -21.83
C LEU A 93 8.64 -9.47 -20.48
N ILE A 94 9.25 -10.65 -20.44
CA ILE A 94 9.86 -11.16 -19.23
C ILE A 94 10.93 -10.11 -18.97
N GLN A 95 10.53 -8.93 -18.48
CA GLN A 95 11.40 -8.21 -17.59
C GLN A 95 11.58 -9.26 -16.52
N ASN A 96 12.76 -9.88 -16.48
CA ASN A 96 13.21 -10.72 -15.39
C ASN A 96 12.97 -9.87 -14.14
N LYS A 97 11.78 -10.01 -13.57
CA LYS A 97 11.35 -9.24 -12.42
C LYS A 97 12.11 -9.88 -11.31
N LEU A 98 13.01 -9.11 -10.72
CA LEU A 98 13.78 -9.57 -9.59
C LEU A 98 12.79 -10.06 -8.52
N SER A 99 13.13 -11.16 -7.86
CA SER A 99 12.39 -11.64 -6.69
C SER A 99 12.34 -10.54 -5.62
N ILE A 100 11.50 -10.71 -4.61
CA ILE A 100 11.48 -9.80 -3.45
C ILE A 100 12.88 -9.76 -2.82
N GLU A 101 13.53 -10.90 -2.64
CA GLU A 101 14.88 -10.96 -2.05
C GLU A 101 15.92 -10.28 -2.93
N GLU A 102 15.92 -10.59 -4.24
CA GLU A 102 16.87 -10.00 -5.19
C GLU A 102 16.73 -8.48 -5.27
N SER A 103 15.49 -7.99 -5.22
CA SER A 103 15.20 -6.57 -5.25
C SER A 103 15.67 -5.87 -3.97
N LEU A 104 15.43 -6.46 -2.80
CA LEU A 104 15.89 -5.93 -1.53
C LEU A 104 17.42 -6.02 -1.40
N HIS A 105 18.03 -7.10 -1.89
CA HIS A 105 19.47 -7.30 -1.93
C HIS A 105 20.17 -6.30 -2.85
N LEU A 106 19.62 -6.05 -4.04
CA LEU A 106 20.13 -5.03 -4.95
C LEU A 106 20.07 -3.64 -4.31
N CYS A 107 18.98 -3.34 -3.61
CA CYS A 107 18.85 -2.09 -2.85
C CYS A 107 19.90 -2.00 -1.74
N SER A 108 20.12 -3.10 -1.02
CA SER A 108 21.14 -3.18 0.02
C SER A 108 22.55 -2.99 -0.53
N LYS A 109 22.88 -3.57 -1.68
CA LYS A 109 24.18 -3.41 -2.34
C LYS A 109 24.48 -1.98 -2.74
N LYS A 110 23.45 -1.18 -3.08
CA LYS A 110 23.61 0.22 -3.53
C LYS A 110 23.56 1.22 -2.39
N ILE A 111 22.69 1.03 -1.41
CA ILE A 111 22.40 2.01 -0.34
C ILE A 111 23.01 1.58 1.00
N GLY A 112 23.18 0.28 1.20
CA GLY A 112 23.62 -0.34 2.45
C GLY A 112 22.51 -1.20 3.09
N PRO A 113 22.79 -1.88 4.21
CA PRO A 113 21.87 -2.82 4.87
C PRO A 113 20.59 -2.19 5.44
N SER A 114 20.43 -0.87 5.31
CA SER A 114 19.34 -0.12 5.88
C SER A 114 18.84 0.94 4.91
N PHE A 115 17.56 0.91 4.59
CA PHE A 115 16.96 1.82 3.61
C PHE A 115 15.45 1.98 3.84
N THR A 116 14.94 3.14 3.46
CA THR A 116 13.52 3.49 3.55
C THR A 116 12.76 3.09 2.31
N VAL A 117 11.42 3.00 2.41
CA VAL A 117 10.51 2.84 1.26
C VAL A 117 10.82 3.89 0.18
N ARG A 118 11.08 5.14 0.60
CA ARG A 118 11.35 6.26 -0.31
C ARG A 118 12.64 6.03 -1.10
N GLN A 119 13.72 5.66 -0.41
CA GLN A 119 15.00 5.33 -1.04
C GLN A 119 14.88 4.16 -2.03
N TYR A 120 14.14 3.12 -1.65
CA TYR A 120 13.87 1.99 -2.52
C TYR A 120 13.07 2.41 -3.77
N THR A 121 12.04 3.25 -3.59
CA THR A 121 11.19 3.73 -4.70
C THR A 121 11.97 4.60 -5.67
N GLU A 122 12.86 5.47 -5.18
CA GLU A 122 13.78 6.24 -6.01
C GLU A 122 14.77 5.35 -6.76
N LEU A 123 15.30 4.31 -6.11
CA LEU A 123 16.19 3.34 -6.77
C LEU A 123 15.46 2.58 -7.88
N ARG A 124 14.22 2.18 -7.64
CA ARG A 124 13.38 1.48 -8.62
C ARG A 124 13.10 2.29 -9.88
N LYS A 125 13.10 3.63 -9.82
CA LYS A 125 13.02 4.47 -11.04
C LYS A 125 14.22 4.22 -11.98
N LYS A 126 15.39 3.93 -11.41
CA LYS A 126 16.62 3.61 -12.14
C LYS A 126 16.72 2.13 -12.52
N TYR A 127 16.02 1.24 -11.79
CA TYR A 127 15.98 -0.20 -12.03
C TYR A 127 14.53 -0.71 -12.07
N PRO A 128 13.82 -0.55 -13.21
CA PRO A 128 12.40 -0.90 -13.32
C PRO A 128 12.08 -2.39 -13.12
N SER A 129 13.08 -3.26 -13.28
CA SER A 129 13.00 -4.71 -13.06
C SER A 129 12.82 -5.10 -11.59
N MET A 130 13.09 -4.18 -10.65
CA MET A 130 12.88 -4.42 -9.22
C MET A 130 11.38 -4.55 -8.89
N MET A 131 11.08 -5.40 -7.92
CA MET A 131 9.74 -5.56 -7.36
C MET A 131 9.21 -4.22 -6.83
N SER A 132 7.90 -3.96 -6.95
CA SER A 132 7.34 -2.71 -6.43
C SER A 132 7.25 -2.75 -4.90
N ALA A 133 7.40 -1.59 -4.26
CA ALA A 133 7.26 -1.50 -2.81
C ALA A 133 5.87 -1.95 -2.31
N SER A 134 4.83 -1.69 -3.10
CA SER A 134 3.47 -2.16 -2.82
C SER A 134 3.34 -3.68 -2.87
N ASN A 135 4.00 -4.35 -3.82
CA ASN A 135 3.95 -5.82 -3.93
C ASN A 135 4.70 -6.47 -2.76
N ILE A 136 5.89 -5.95 -2.42
CA ILE A 136 6.66 -6.37 -1.23
C ILE A 136 5.81 -6.20 0.04
N THR A 137 5.14 -5.04 0.17
CA THR A 137 4.27 -4.75 1.31
C THR A 137 3.05 -5.66 1.36
N HIS A 138 2.49 -6.05 0.21
CA HIS A 138 1.35 -6.96 0.16
C HIS A 138 1.72 -8.38 0.62
N HIS A 139 2.90 -8.88 0.22
CA HIS A 139 3.38 -10.21 0.63
C HIS A 139 3.70 -10.29 2.13
N HIS A 140 4.24 -9.22 2.71
CA HIS A 140 4.70 -9.21 4.11
C HIS A 140 3.82 -8.34 5.03
N GLY A 141 2.68 -7.84 4.57
CA GLY A 141 1.79 -6.92 5.30
C GLY A 141 2.32 -5.49 5.49
N SER A 142 3.60 -5.31 5.82
CA SER A 142 4.23 -3.98 5.97
C SER A 142 5.65 -3.96 5.43
N TRP A 143 6.13 -2.78 5.01
CA TRP A 143 7.52 -2.60 4.58
C TRP A 143 8.53 -2.90 5.69
N LYS A 144 8.18 -2.53 6.92
CA LYS A 144 9.01 -2.81 8.10
C LYS A 144 9.17 -4.31 8.30
N LEU A 145 8.05 -5.06 8.26
CA LEU A 145 8.07 -6.51 8.42
C LEU A 145 8.82 -7.20 7.28
N ALA A 146 8.67 -6.72 6.03
CA ALA A 146 9.43 -7.23 4.89
C ALA A 146 10.94 -7.09 5.12
N LEU A 147 11.41 -5.90 5.53
CA LEU A 147 12.83 -5.70 5.80
C LEU A 147 13.32 -6.59 6.94
N THR A 148 12.60 -6.64 8.07
CA THR A 148 12.99 -7.50 9.20
C THR A 148 13.04 -8.98 8.81
N TYR A 149 12.06 -9.46 8.05
CA TYR A 149 12.01 -10.85 7.57
C TYR A 149 13.23 -11.20 6.71
N HIS A 150 13.66 -10.27 5.87
CA HIS A 150 14.83 -10.42 4.99
C HIS A 150 16.15 -9.97 5.62
N GLY A 151 16.19 -9.69 6.93
CA GLY A 151 17.41 -9.31 7.67
C GLY A 151 17.89 -7.88 7.43
N TYR A 152 17.06 -7.00 6.88
CA TYR A 152 17.34 -5.59 6.63
C TYR A 152 16.70 -4.66 7.67
N LEU A 153 17.22 -3.44 7.74
CA LEU A 153 16.74 -2.42 8.67
C LEU A 153 15.89 -1.35 7.99
N SER A 154 14.64 -1.19 8.45
CA SER A 154 13.79 -0.06 8.07
C SER A 154 14.32 1.25 8.66
N GLY A 155 14.10 2.38 7.98
CA GLY A 155 14.63 3.69 8.38
C GLY A 155 14.26 4.15 9.80
N GLU A 156 13.25 3.55 10.42
CA GLU A 156 12.93 3.78 11.83
C GLU A 156 13.98 3.17 12.78
N ALA A 157 14.65 2.06 12.41
CA ALA A 157 15.82 1.52 13.10
C ALA A 157 17.04 2.45 13.04
N GLN A 158 17.02 3.48 12.18
CA GLN A 158 18.00 4.56 12.12
C GLN A 158 17.54 5.84 12.87
N SER A 159 16.41 5.77 13.58
CA SER A 159 15.99 6.86 14.46
C SER A 159 17.00 7.03 15.60
N LYS A 160 17.13 8.26 16.11
CA LYS A 160 18.04 8.57 17.22
C LYS A 160 17.82 7.63 18.41
N LYS A 161 16.55 7.31 18.71
CA LYS A 161 16.12 6.34 19.73
C LYS A 161 16.63 4.92 19.48
N ASN A 162 16.57 4.43 18.26
CA ASN A 162 17.02 3.07 17.93
C ASN A 162 18.54 2.96 17.85
N CYS A 163 19.25 4.05 17.49
CA CYS A 163 20.70 4.12 17.65
C CYS A 163 21.11 3.99 19.12
N LEU A 164 20.42 4.68 20.04
CA LEU A 164 20.70 4.57 21.47
C LEU A 164 20.44 3.15 21.98
N LYS A 165 19.26 2.57 21.68
CA LYS A 165 18.95 1.18 22.06
C LYS A 165 20.00 0.18 21.57
N ALA A 166 20.47 0.32 20.32
CA ALA A 166 21.48 -0.58 19.78
C ALA A 166 22.86 -0.40 20.43
N LEU A 167 23.22 0.82 20.81
CA LEU A 167 24.45 1.07 21.58
C LEU A 167 24.35 0.52 23.00
N GLU A 168 23.20 0.68 23.64
CA GLU A 168 22.90 0.14 24.97
C GLU A 168 22.95 -1.40 24.97
N SER A 169 22.28 -2.06 24.02
CA SER A 169 22.37 -3.52 23.85
C SER A 169 23.81 -3.98 23.64
N ALA A 170 24.60 -3.24 22.86
CA ALA A 170 26.02 -3.57 22.67
C ALA A 170 26.85 -3.35 23.94
N GLN A 171 26.56 -2.33 24.77
CA GLN A 171 27.22 -2.12 26.07
C GLN A 171 26.92 -3.27 27.04
N ILE A 172 25.66 -3.73 27.07
CA ILE A 172 25.21 -4.86 27.88
C ILE A 172 25.92 -6.14 27.45
N ASP A 173 25.92 -6.46 26.15
CA ASP A 173 26.53 -7.69 25.64
C ASP A 173 28.04 -7.74 25.85
N PHE A 174 28.73 -6.60 25.74
CA PHE A 174 30.18 -6.51 26.02
C PHE A 174 30.50 -6.22 27.48
N ASN A 175 29.50 -6.06 28.34
CA ASN A 175 29.61 -5.65 29.74
C ASN A 175 30.59 -4.46 29.92
N THR A 176 30.43 -3.40 29.12
CA THR A 176 31.33 -2.26 29.12
C THR A 176 30.59 -0.94 28.96
N CYS A 177 30.95 0.06 29.76
CA CYS A 177 30.42 1.42 29.63
C CYS A 177 31.11 2.22 28.50
N ASN A 178 32.29 1.79 28.04
CA ASN A 178 33.07 2.51 27.04
C ASN A 178 33.19 1.71 25.74
N LEU A 179 32.06 1.59 25.04
CA LEU A 179 31.96 0.83 23.81
C LEU A 179 32.77 1.48 22.68
N THR A 180 33.78 0.79 22.17
CA THR A 180 34.57 1.25 21.03
C THR A 180 33.87 0.96 19.69
N ILE A 181 34.21 1.74 18.66
CA ILE A 181 33.71 1.52 17.28
C ILE A 181 34.01 0.08 16.80
N THR A 182 35.17 -0.45 17.15
CA THR A 182 35.61 -1.82 16.80
C THR A 182 34.76 -2.88 17.47
N GLN A 183 34.44 -2.71 18.76
CA GLN A 183 33.54 -3.61 19.49
C GLN A 183 32.14 -3.55 18.91
N TYR A 184 31.60 -2.36 18.62
CA TYR A 184 30.28 -2.24 18.00
C TYR A 184 30.21 -2.86 16.60
N ARG A 185 31.27 -2.71 15.79
CA ARG A 185 31.36 -3.43 14.50
C ARG A 185 31.40 -4.94 14.68
N LYS A 186 32.03 -5.44 15.74
CA LYS A 186 32.02 -6.87 16.08
C LYS A 186 30.62 -7.31 16.52
N TRP A 187 29.93 -6.49 17.31
CA TRP A 187 28.53 -6.69 17.70
C TRP A 187 27.61 -6.83 16.48
N LEU A 188 27.73 -5.91 15.51
CA LEU A 188 26.94 -5.88 14.28
C LEU A 188 27.13 -7.11 13.36
N LYS A 189 28.16 -7.93 13.57
CA LYS A 189 28.30 -9.18 12.82
C LYS A 189 27.27 -10.23 13.22
N ASN A 190 26.87 -10.22 14.48
CA ASN A 190 25.97 -11.21 15.07
C ASN A 190 24.60 -10.61 15.44
N ASN A 191 24.50 -9.28 15.44
CA ASN A 191 23.31 -8.54 15.84
C ASN A 191 22.91 -7.52 14.77
N VAL A 192 21.65 -7.14 14.79
CA VAL A 192 21.07 -6.22 13.82
C VAL A 192 21.00 -4.82 14.42
N GLY A 193 21.66 -3.84 13.79
CA GLY A 193 21.65 -2.45 14.27
C GLY A 193 22.17 -1.42 13.26
N PRO A 194 22.05 -0.11 13.57
CA PRO A 194 22.48 0.97 12.69
C PRO A 194 23.99 0.95 12.46
N SER A 195 24.42 1.36 11.27
CA SER A 195 25.86 1.38 10.94
C SER A 195 26.61 2.48 11.69
N VAL A 196 27.91 2.30 11.92
CA VAL A 196 28.78 3.32 12.56
C VAL A 196 28.71 4.68 11.83
N PRO A 197 28.77 4.76 10.48
CA PRO A 197 28.58 6.03 9.79
C PRO A 197 27.22 6.67 10.07
N MET A 198 26.16 5.88 10.21
CA MET A 198 24.82 6.38 10.55
C MET A 198 24.78 6.97 11.96
N ILE A 199 25.38 6.30 12.95
CA ILE A 199 25.48 6.80 14.31
C ILE A 199 26.25 8.13 14.33
N LYS A 200 27.39 8.22 13.64
CA LYS A 200 28.14 9.48 13.51
C LYS A 200 27.31 10.57 12.83
N LEU A 201 26.58 10.24 11.77
CA LEU A 201 25.71 11.20 11.07
C LEU A 201 24.61 11.77 11.98
N ARG A 202 24.08 10.97 12.92
CA ARG A 202 22.97 11.38 13.81
C ARG A 202 23.42 12.13 15.06
N PHE A 203 24.61 11.84 15.57
CA PHE A 203 25.14 12.40 16.82
C PHE A 203 26.37 13.29 16.62
N GLY A 204 26.79 13.50 15.37
CA GLY A 204 28.00 14.21 14.97
C GLY A 204 29.26 13.36 15.13
N ASN A 205 29.46 12.77 16.30
CA ASN A 205 30.60 11.91 16.58
C ASN A 205 30.22 10.73 17.51
N TRP A 206 31.14 9.78 17.67
CA TRP A 206 30.90 8.57 18.47
C TRP A 206 30.82 8.85 19.98
N LYS A 207 31.68 9.73 20.50
CA LYS A 207 31.69 10.10 21.92
C LYS A 207 30.36 10.74 22.34
N ASN A 208 29.83 11.65 21.52
CA ASN A 208 28.53 12.26 21.72
C ASN A 208 27.42 11.20 21.73
N ALA A 209 27.46 10.21 20.84
CA ALA A 209 26.46 9.15 20.85
C ALA A 209 26.47 8.35 22.16
N LEU A 210 27.65 8.14 22.76
CA LEU A 210 27.77 7.47 24.06
C LEU A 210 27.39 8.37 25.23
N SER A 211 27.60 9.69 25.17
CA SER A 211 27.21 10.59 26.25
C SER A 211 25.69 10.63 26.45
N PHE A 212 24.91 10.48 25.36
CA PHE A 212 23.44 10.35 25.43
C PHE A 212 22.95 9.03 26.06
N LEU A 213 23.85 8.09 26.41
CA LEU A 213 23.51 6.88 27.18
C LEU A 213 23.80 7.02 28.67
N THR A 214 24.63 8.00 29.05
CA THR A 214 25.02 8.27 30.44
C THR A 214 24.20 9.39 31.09
N ASP A 215 23.42 10.13 30.31
CA ASP A 215 22.40 11.10 30.75
C ASP A 215 21.02 10.42 30.85
#